data_AF-A0A7C5NA95-F1
#
_entry.id   AF-A0A7C5NA95-F1
#
_cell.length_a   1.000
_cell.length_b   1.000
_cell.length_c   1.000
_cell.angle_alpha   90.00
_cell.angle_beta   90.00
_cell.angle_gamma   90.00
#
_symmetry.space_group_name_H-M   'P 1'
#
loop_
_entity.id
_entity.type
_entity.pdbx_description
1 polymer ?
#
loop_
_entity_poly.entity_id
_entity_poly.type
_entity_poly.pdbx_seq_one_letter_code
_entity_poly.pdbx_strand_id
1 'polypeptide(L)'
;MNVSLLVVAVIATALPIAAHFTVVWRSSYLRLHMGMWVATMGTAAALVVPVTFIEQVLQQWAEIDARAGTGGQVTLLLYGFLVAAPLEMGVTALAVVPFWRLRRIRMRAGVSRALEVREGASFATSAAVGLTAMRNVATFWIHGVSWLAIARNLLWTATFALLCGLWGYILGRYAHRGMASKRFSTAWVVATVFSAVCDQLIFRRGAGALLAVMPLLVSMGVIAWVVWRDVKGPGAASSGGRLSSLFTATPAPSLSAIRDAFRQQDRPITLRWIAFGAFVTTGMITTGLVVAVWMGHELGLDFSAVDQTRTEAEAMAPLALLGLGALAAFPTSGYLLARASGTRSVLEPAMASALAMVLVMVFMGMLAPVSVVFVIAFSPVAFALSCIGAWIGLAG
;
A
#
# COMPACT_ATOMS: atom_id res chain seq x y z
N MET A 1 30.48 2.82 17.85
CA MET A 1 29.11 3.14 17.36
C MET A 1 28.95 4.65 17.38
N ASN A 2 28.54 5.28 16.28
CA ASN A 2 28.46 6.75 16.20
C ASN A 2 27.27 7.24 17.05
N VAL A 3 27.53 8.00 18.11
CA VAL A 3 26.50 8.47 19.04
C VAL A 3 25.43 9.29 18.32
N SER A 4 25.82 10.08 17.32
CA SER A 4 24.88 10.88 16.51
C SER A 4 23.88 10.01 15.76
N LEU A 5 24.33 8.90 15.15
CA LEU A 5 23.45 7.95 14.45
C LEU A 5 22.47 7.29 15.42
N LEU A 6 22.92 6.91 16.62
CA LEU A 6 22.04 6.33 17.63
C LEU A 6 20.95 7.31 18.07
N VAL A 7 21.31 8.58 18.31
CA VAL A 7 20.34 9.64 18.62
C VAL A 7 19.32 9.77 17.50
N VAL A 8 19.75 9.77 16.24
CA VAL A 8 18.85 9.84 15.09
C VAL A 8 17.94 8.62 14.99
N ALA A 9 18.44 7.41 15.24
CA ALA A 9 17.62 6.18 15.24
C ALA A 9 16.56 6.19 16.34
N VAL A 10 16.90 6.71 17.53
CA VAL A 10 15.94 6.90 18.63
C VAL A 10 14.86 7.92 18.22
N ILE A 11 15.26 9.06 17.65
CA ILE A 11 14.33 10.09 17.16
C ILE A 11 13.43 9.50 16.06
N ALA A 12 14.00 8.76 15.11
CA ALA A 12 13.26 8.13 14.01
C ALA A 12 12.24 7.11 14.51
N THR A 13 12.54 6.39 15.59
CA THR A 13 11.60 5.44 16.22
C THR A 13 10.53 6.15 17.05
N ALA A 14 10.90 7.22 17.73
CA ALA A 14 10.00 8.01 18.57
C ALA A 14 9.05 8.91 17.74
N LEU A 15 9.47 9.36 16.56
CA LEU A 15 8.72 10.30 15.74
C LEU A 15 7.33 9.78 15.33
N PRO A 16 7.15 8.55 14.80
CA PRO A 16 5.83 8.00 14.51
C PRO A 16 4.94 7.86 15.76
N ILE A 17 5.53 7.50 16.91
CA ILE A 17 4.83 7.42 18.19
C ILE A 17 4.33 8.81 18.59
N ALA A 18 5.19 9.81 18.55
CA ALA A 18 4.85 11.20 18.86
C ALA A 18 3.80 11.75 17.89
N ALA A 19 3.96 11.52 16.58
CA ALA A 19 3.00 11.93 15.57
C ALA A 19 1.61 11.31 15.83
N HIS A 20 1.56 10.00 16.06
CA HIS A 20 0.32 9.30 16.39
C HIS A 20 -0.31 9.80 17.70
N PHE A 21 0.52 9.98 18.74
CA PHE A 21 0.08 10.53 20.02
C PHE A 21 -0.51 11.94 19.87
N THR A 22 0.09 12.82 19.06
CA THR A 22 -0.44 14.17 18.82
C THR A 22 -1.81 14.13 18.14
N VAL A 23 -2.04 13.19 17.21
CA VAL A 23 -3.35 13.00 16.55
C VAL A 23 -4.40 12.54 17.56
N VAL A 24 -4.06 11.57 18.42
CA VAL A 24 -4.94 11.09 19.50
C VAL A 24 -5.23 12.20 20.50
N TRP A 25 -4.20 12.94 20.93
CA TRP A 25 -4.31 14.00 21.93
C TRP A 25 -5.17 15.18 21.45
N ARG A 26 -5.06 15.58 20.18
CA ARG A 26 -5.85 16.67 19.60
C ARG A 26 -7.36 16.38 19.53
N SER A 27 -7.76 15.12 19.62
CA SER A 27 -9.17 14.73 19.65
C SER A 27 -9.66 14.54 21.08
N SER A 28 -10.52 15.43 21.59
CA SER A 28 -11.09 15.34 22.95
C SER A 28 -11.71 13.96 23.23
N TYR A 29 -12.32 13.37 22.20
CA TYR A 29 -12.93 12.05 22.28
C TYR A 29 -11.93 10.90 22.35
N LEU A 30 -10.85 10.95 21.55
CA LEU A 30 -9.82 9.89 21.62
C LEU A 30 -8.99 10.00 22.90
N ARG A 31 -8.83 11.21 23.45
CA ARG A 31 -8.14 11.47 24.71
C ARG A 31 -8.78 10.74 25.89
N LEU A 32 -10.11 10.68 25.96
CA LEU A 32 -10.83 9.89 26.98
C LEU A 32 -10.51 8.39 26.93
N HIS A 33 -10.05 7.90 25.78
CA HIS A 33 -9.73 6.50 25.54
C HIS A 33 -8.22 6.24 25.47
N MET A 34 -7.39 7.20 25.88
CA MET A 34 -5.92 7.13 25.74
C MET A 34 -5.31 5.89 26.39
N GLY A 35 -5.86 5.42 27.51
CA GLY A 35 -5.40 4.17 28.13
C GLY A 35 -5.53 2.95 27.22
N MET A 36 -6.66 2.82 26.50
CA MET A 36 -6.84 1.71 25.54
C MET A 36 -5.96 1.86 24.30
N TRP A 37 -5.70 3.10 23.88
CA TRP A 37 -4.77 3.43 22.81
C TRP A 37 -3.36 2.93 23.11
N VAL A 38 -2.84 3.34 24.26
CA VAL A 38 -1.52 2.96 24.76
C VAL A 38 -1.44 1.46 25.02
N ALA A 39 -2.50 0.86 25.58
CA ALA A 39 -2.55 -0.58 25.81
C ALA A 39 -2.52 -1.37 24.49
N THR A 40 -3.26 -0.95 23.46
CA THR A 40 -3.22 -1.59 22.13
C THR A 40 -1.82 -1.51 21.52
N MET A 41 -1.18 -0.35 21.60
CA MET A 41 0.19 -0.13 21.13
C MET A 41 1.18 -1.02 21.89
N GLY A 42 1.08 -1.08 23.22
CA GLY A 42 1.93 -1.90 24.08
C GLY A 42 1.74 -3.40 23.85
N THR A 43 0.49 -3.86 23.65
CA THR A 43 0.21 -5.26 23.30
C THR A 43 0.83 -5.64 21.97
N ALA A 44 0.69 -4.80 20.94
CA ALA A 44 1.31 -5.07 19.64
C ALA A 44 2.84 -5.08 19.69
N ALA A 45 3.44 -4.17 20.47
CA ALA A 45 4.89 -4.15 20.73
C ALA A 45 5.35 -5.45 21.43
N ALA A 46 4.64 -5.89 22.46
CA ALA A 46 4.97 -7.12 23.19
C ALA A 46 4.87 -8.37 22.31
N LEU A 47 3.90 -8.41 21.39
CA LEU A 47 3.72 -9.55 20.48
C LEU A 47 4.82 -9.68 19.43
N VAL A 48 5.72 -8.70 19.26
CA VAL A 48 6.89 -8.84 18.38
C VAL A 48 7.81 -9.98 18.83
N VAL A 49 7.94 -10.21 20.14
CA VAL A 49 8.79 -11.27 20.69
C VAL A 49 8.33 -12.67 20.24
N PRO A 50 7.10 -13.11 20.51
CA PRO A 50 6.64 -14.42 20.04
C PRO A 50 6.59 -14.51 18.51
N VAL A 51 6.27 -13.42 17.81
CA VAL A 51 6.30 -13.37 16.34
C VAL A 51 7.67 -13.68 15.78
N THR A 52 8.69 -12.96 16.24
CA THR A 52 10.07 -13.14 15.78
C THR A 52 10.61 -14.51 16.14
N PHE A 53 10.21 -15.07 17.29
CA PHE A 53 10.53 -16.45 17.65
C PHE A 53 9.90 -17.47 16.69
N ILE A 54 8.60 -17.36 16.39
CA ILE A 54 7.92 -18.26 15.45
C ILE A 54 8.55 -18.15 14.06
N GLU A 55 8.86 -16.93 13.59
CA GLU A 55 9.52 -16.72 12.32
C GLU A 55 10.90 -17.39 12.25
N GLN A 56 11.68 -17.30 13.32
CA GLN A 56 12.99 -17.96 13.42
C GLN A 56 12.87 -19.49 13.38
N VAL A 57 11.92 -20.06 14.13
CA VAL A 57 11.67 -21.51 14.14
C VAL A 57 11.25 -21.98 12.74
N LEU A 58 10.35 -21.25 12.07
CA LEU A 58 9.91 -21.58 10.72
C LEU A 58 11.03 -21.43 9.68
N GLN A 59 11.90 -20.42 9.83
CA GLN A 59 13.07 -20.23 8.96
C GLN A 59 14.07 -21.37 9.11
N GLN A 60 14.39 -21.75 10.36
CA GLN A 60 15.27 -22.88 10.65
C GLN A 60 14.69 -24.19 10.12
N TRP A 61 13.39 -24.43 10.32
CA TRP A 61 12.72 -25.65 9.85
C TRP A 61 12.67 -25.74 8.33
N ALA A 62 12.50 -24.62 7.63
CA ALA A 62 12.49 -24.57 6.18
C ALA A 62 13.89 -24.48 5.55
N GLU A 63 14.96 -24.45 6.37
CA GLU A 63 16.34 -24.20 5.95
C GLU A 63 16.49 -22.90 5.12
N ILE A 64 15.62 -21.92 5.39
CA ILE A 64 15.63 -20.62 4.73
C ILE A 64 16.36 -19.63 5.64
N ASP A 65 17.53 -19.16 5.22
CA ASP A 65 18.12 -17.97 5.82
C ASP A 65 17.76 -16.75 4.97
N ALA A 66 16.72 -16.04 5.41
CA ALA A 66 16.31 -14.79 4.78
C ALA A 66 17.40 -13.71 4.79
N ARG A 67 18.41 -13.84 5.68
CA ARG A 67 19.53 -12.91 5.81
C ARG A 67 20.69 -13.28 4.91
N ALA A 68 21.05 -14.56 4.85
CA ALA A 68 22.09 -15.05 3.94
C ALA A 68 21.61 -15.21 2.49
N GLY A 69 20.30 -15.05 2.24
CA GLY A 69 19.71 -15.23 0.91
C GLY A 69 19.67 -16.69 0.47
N THR A 70 19.80 -17.63 1.42
CA THR A 70 19.73 -19.06 1.14
C THR A 70 18.27 -19.49 0.97
N GLY A 71 18.02 -20.43 0.05
CA GLY A 71 16.66 -20.88 -0.30
C GLY A 71 16.13 -20.37 -1.64
N GLY A 72 16.85 -19.47 -2.33
CA GLY A 72 16.46 -18.94 -3.63
C GLY A 72 15.35 -17.88 -3.55
N GLN A 73 15.28 -17.01 -4.56
CA GLN A 73 14.40 -15.83 -4.54
C GLN A 73 12.91 -16.20 -4.46
N VAL A 74 12.49 -17.28 -5.12
CA VAL A 74 11.08 -17.72 -5.13
C VAL A 74 10.63 -18.17 -3.74
N THR A 75 11.47 -18.94 -3.03
CA THR A 75 11.16 -19.42 -1.69
C THR A 75 11.06 -18.27 -0.69
N LEU A 76 11.96 -17.29 -0.79
CA LEU A 76 11.90 -16.07 0.03
C LEU A 76 10.65 -15.24 -0.24
N LEU A 77 10.16 -15.22 -1.48
CA LEU A 77 8.90 -14.58 -1.83
C LEU A 77 7.72 -15.34 -1.22
N LEU A 78 7.64 -16.65 -1.45
CA LEU A 78 6.57 -17.49 -0.88
C LEU A 78 6.51 -17.38 0.64
N TYR A 79 7.67 -17.42 1.31
CA TYR A 79 7.75 -17.21 2.76
C TYR A 79 7.21 -15.83 3.18
N GLY A 80 7.60 -14.75 2.47
CA GLY A 80 7.12 -13.41 2.76
C GLY A 80 5.59 -13.26 2.64
N PHE A 81 5.01 -13.82 1.58
CA PHE A 81 3.58 -13.72 1.28
C PHE A 81 2.70 -14.66 2.11
N LEU A 82 3.17 -15.89 2.37
CA LEU A 82 2.36 -16.94 3.01
C LEU A 82 2.56 -17.01 4.53
N VAL A 83 3.71 -16.56 5.03
CA VAL A 83 4.07 -16.71 6.44
C VAL A 83 4.27 -15.36 7.11
N ALA A 84 5.31 -14.60 6.73
CA ALA A 84 5.73 -13.42 7.47
C ALA A 84 4.65 -12.33 7.49
N ALA A 85 4.18 -11.86 6.32
CA ALA A 85 3.20 -10.79 6.28
C ALA A 85 1.84 -11.16 6.91
N PRO A 86 1.26 -12.36 6.66
CA PRO A 86 0.04 -12.78 7.35
C PRO A 86 0.20 -12.83 8.86
N LEU A 87 1.38 -13.23 9.35
CA LEU A 87 1.67 -13.34 10.77
C LEU A 87 1.77 -11.95 11.42
N GLU A 88 2.53 -11.02 10.83
CA GLU A 88 2.60 -9.62 11.30
C GLU A 88 1.22 -8.94 11.28
N MET A 89 0.46 -9.12 10.20
CA MET A 89 -0.86 -8.51 10.05
C MET A 89 -1.91 -9.18 10.94
N GLY A 90 -1.74 -10.47 11.23
CA GLY A 90 -2.58 -11.22 12.16
C GLY A 90 -2.34 -10.77 13.60
N VAL A 91 -1.08 -10.57 13.98
CA VAL A 91 -0.69 -10.10 15.31
C VAL A 91 -1.14 -8.67 15.58
N THR A 92 -1.02 -7.76 14.61
CA THR A 92 -1.58 -6.41 14.77
C THR A 92 -3.11 -6.43 14.93
N ALA A 93 -3.81 -7.26 14.16
CA ALA A 93 -5.25 -7.44 14.32
C ALA A 93 -5.59 -8.03 15.70
N LEU A 94 -4.85 -9.05 16.15
CA LEU A 94 -5.01 -9.70 17.45
C LEU A 94 -4.80 -8.72 18.61
N ALA A 95 -3.80 -7.83 18.51
CA ALA A 95 -3.58 -6.78 19.49
C ALA A 95 -4.78 -5.82 19.62
N VAL A 96 -5.52 -5.60 18.54
CA VAL A 96 -6.71 -4.73 18.51
C VAL A 96 -7.97 -5.42 19.08
N VAL A 97 -8.10 -6.75 18.92
CA VAL A 97 -9.30 -7.51 19.31
C VAL A 97 -9.82 -7.21 20.73
N PRO A 98 -9.01 -7.32 21.81
CA PRO A 98 -9.53 -7.19 23.16
C PRO A 98 -10.08 -5.78 23.43
N PHE A 99 -9.36 -4.75 22.98
CA PHE A 99 -9.75 -3.36 23.18
C PHE A 99 -10.97 -2.98 22.34
N TRP A 100 -11.06 -3.50 21.10
CA TRP A 100 -12.23 -3.32 20.25
C TRP A 100 -13.48 -3.97 20.86
N ARG A 101 -13.36 -5.18 21.43
CA ARG A 101 -14.47 -5.89 22.08
C ARG A 101 -14.96 -5.18 23.35
N LEU A 102 -14.04 -4.79 24.23
CA LEU A 102 -14.37 -4.06 25.46
C LEU A 102 -15.12 -2.76 25.15
N ARG A 103 -14.71 -2.06 24.08
CA ARG A 103 -15.37 -0.82 23.70
C ARG A 103 -16.69 -1.04 22.97
N ARG A 104 -16.85 -2.09 22.16
CA ARG A 104 -18.14 -2.40 21.53
C ARG A 104 -19.26 -2.54 22.56
N ILE A 105 -18.97 -3.06 23.76
CA ILE A 105 -19.93 -3.14 24.85
C ILE A 105 -20.40 -1.74 25.29
N ARG A 106 -19.48 -0.76 25.37
CA ARG A 106 -19.82 0.64 25.71
C ARG A 106 -20.49 1.42 24.56
N MET A 107 -20.11 1.15 23.31
CA MET A 107 -20.61 1.89 22.14
C MET A 107 -22.06 1.61 21.78
N ARG A 108 -22.68 0.56 22.34
CA ARG A 108 -24.13 0.31 22.22
C ARG A 108 -25.00 1.46 22.75
N ALA A 109 -24.42 2.44 23.43
CA ALA A 109 -25.08 3.64 23.96
C ALA A 109 -25.26 4.80 22.94
N GLY A 110 -25.21 4.57 21.62
CA GLY A 110 -25.61 5.56 20.61
C GLY A 110 -24.50 6.49 20.10
N VAL A 111 -23.26 6.00 20.00
CA VAL A 111 -22.13 6.78 19.44
C VAL A 111 -22.32 7.02 17.93
N SER A 112 -21.97 8.21 17.44
CA SER A 112 -22.04 8.52 16.01
C SER A 112 -21.09 7.64 15.17
N ARG A 113 -21.54 7.21 13.99
CA ARG A 113 -20.79 6.35 13.07
C ARG A 113 -19.40 6.90 12.69
N ALA A 114 -19.28 8.23 12.59
CA ALA A 114 -18.01 8.89 12.28
C ALA A 114 -16.94 8.63 13.35
N LEU A 115 -17.35 8.57 14.62
CA LEU A 115 -16.46 8.28 15.74
C LEU A 115 -16.01 6.82 15.73
N GLU A 116 -16.92 5.87 15.45
CA GLU A 116 -16.57 4.44 15.31
C GLU A 116 -15.50 4.22 14.24
N VAL A 117 -15.62 4.92 13.10
CA VAL A 117 -14.65 4.87 12.00
C VAL A 117 -13.28 5.41 12.42
N ARG A 118 -13.25 6.59 13.05
CA ARG A 118 -11.99 7.17 13.55
C ARG A 118 -11.30 6.23 14.50
N GLU A 119 -12.07 5.62 15.39
CA GLU A 119 -11.54 4.73 16.40
C GLU A 119 -11.06 3.40 15.84
N GLY A 120 -11.76 2.82 14.87
CA GLY A 120 -11.26 1.63 14.19
C GLY A 120 -9.91 1.89 13.52
N ALA A 121 -9.80 3.00 12.79
CA ALA A 121 -8.56 3.41 12.13
C ALA A 121 -7.45 3.68 13.14
N SER A 122 -7.74 4.42 14.22
CA SER A 122 -6.71 4.69 15.21
C SER A 122 -6.21 3.39 15.86
N PHE A 123 -7.07 2.37 16.13
CA PHE A 123 -6.70 1.11 16.84
C PHE A 123 -5.72 0.32 16.02
N ALA A 124 -6.01 0.21 14.74
CA ALA A 124 -5.10 -0.39 13.79
C ALA A 124 -3.76 0.37 13.71
N THR A 125 -3.78 1.71 13.57
CA THR A 125 -2.53 2.51 13.49
C THR A 125 -1.72 2.45 14.78
N SER A 126 -2.36 2.34 15.95
CA SER A 126 -1.67 2.24 17.25
C SER A 126 -0.96 0.90 17.40
N ALA A 127 -1.64 -0.19 17.01
CA ALA A 127 -1.03 -1.51 16.97
C ALA A 127 0.15 -1.52 15.98
N ALA A 128 -0.02 -0.93 14.80
CA ALA A 128 1.03 -0.83 13.79
C ALA A 128 2.27 -0.06 14.28
N VAL A 129 2.05 1.11 14.91
CA VAL A 129 3.13 1.92 15.48
C VAL A 129 3.84 1.18 16.62
N GLY A 130 3.12 0.48 17.50
CA GLY A 130 3.71 -0.32 18.57
C GLY A 130 4.56 -1.47 18.06
N LEU A 131 4.02 -2.25 17.10
CA LEU A 131 4.74 -3.36 16.47
C LEU A 131 5.99 -2.87 15.73
N THR A 132 5.86 -1.84 14.90
CA THR A 132 6.99 -1.32 14.12
C THR A 132 8.03 -0.62 14.99
N ALA A 133 7.65 0.08 16.06
CA ALA A 133 8.61 0.66 16.99
C ALA A 133 9.49 -0.42 17.64
N MET A 134 8.88 -1.50 18.14
CA MET A 134 9.63 -2.61 18.73
C MET A 134 10.48 -3.35 17.69
N ARG A 135 9.95 -3.55 16.47
CA ARG A 135 10.71 -4.11 15.35
C ARG A 135 11.93 -3.25 15.02
N ASN A 136 11.78 -1.93 14.93
CA ASN A 136 12.89 -0.99 14.65
C ASN A 136 13.98 -1.07 15.73
N VAL A 137 13.59 -1.10 17.02
CA VAL A 137 14.53 -1.27 18.14
C VAL A 137 15.31 -2.57 18.00
N ALA A 138 14.62 -3.70 17.76
CA ALA A 138 15.26 -5.00 17.56
C ALA A 138 16.19 -5.00 16.34
N THR A 139 15.77 -4.39 15.23
CA THR A 139 16.58 -4.28 14.01
C THR A 139 17.86 -3.50 14.27
N PHE A 140 17.79 -2.32 14.91
CA PHE A 140 18.95 -1.50 15.24
C PHE A 140 19.88 -2.18 16.26
N TRP A 141 19.31 -2.93 17.20
CA TRP A 141 20.09 -3.69 18.18
C TRP A 141 20.90 -4.81 17.51
N ILE A 142 20.29 -5.54 16.58
CA ILE A 142 20.91 -6.71 15.95
C ILE A 142 21.88 -6.31 14.82
N HIS A 143 21.49 -5.36 13.97
CA HIS A 143 22.23 -5.03 12.74
C HIS A 143 23.05 -3.74 12.85
N GLY A 144 22.96 -3.05 13.99
CA GLY A 144 23.53 -1.72 14.16
C GLY A 144 22.74 -0.63 13.47
N VAL A 145 23.24 0.60 13.60
CA VAL A 145 22.58 1.80 13.07
C VAL A 145 23.32 2.32 11.85
N SER A 146 22.62 2.44 10.73
CA SER A 146 23.06 3.10 9.51
C SER A 146 21.99 4.03 8.97
N TRP A 147 22.37 5.02 8.16
CA TRP A 147 21.40 5.93 7.53
C TRP A 147 20.36 5.21 6.67
N LEU A 148 20.81 4.19 5.93
CA LEU A 148 19.92 3.35 5.12
C LEU A 148 18.95 2.55 6.00
N ALA A 149 19.43 1.99 7.13
CA ALA A 149 18.56 1.29 8.08
C ALA A 149 17.52 2.25 8.69
N ILE A 150 17.91 3.47 9.05
CA ILE A 150 16.97 4.49 9.56
C ILE A 150 15.90 4.80 8.50
N ALA A 151 16.30 5.05 7.26
CA ALA A 151 15.38 5.35 6.16
C ALA A 151 14.40 4.18 5.88
N ARG A 152 14.90 2.93 5.83
CA ARG A 152 14.09 1.73 5.64
C ARG A 152 13.04 1.54 6.74
N ASN A 153 13.46 1.69 8.00
CA ASN A 153 12.57 1.54 9.14
C ASN A 153 11.50 2.64 9.19
N LEU A 154 11.84 3.90 8.88
CA LEU A 154 10.86 4.99 8.78
C LEU A 154 9.84 4.73 7.67
N LEU A 155 10.32 4.31 6.50
CA LEU A 155 9.47 4.03 5.34
C LEU A 155 8.54 2.84 5.61
N TRP A 156 9.05 1.80 6.27
CA TRP A 156 8.26 0.66 6.71
C TRP A 156 7.19 1.07 7.72
N THR A 157 7.54 1.82 8.77
CA THR A 157 6.59 2.29 9.78
C THR A 157 5.46 3.09 9.15
N ALA A 158 5.77 4.01 8.23
CA ALA A 158 4.76 4.80 7.53
C ALA A 158 3.82 3.91 6.68
N THR A 159 4.40 3.02 5.88
CA THR A 159 3.65 2.13 4.98
C THR A 159 2.75 1.17 5.77
N PHE A 160 3.30 0.53 6.79
CA PHE A 160 2.59 -0.42 7.63
C PHE A 160 1.46 0.24 8.43
N ALA A 161 1.68 1.45 8.96
CA ALA A 161 0.64 2.22 9.60
C ALA A 161 -0.52 2.59 8.66
N LEU A 162 -0.23 2.96 7.40
CA LEU A 162 -1.25 3.24 6.38
C LEU A 162 -2.04 1.99 6.02
N LEU A 163 -1.37 0.86 5.84
CA LEU A 163 -1.98 -0.45 5.58
C LEU A 163 -2.91 -0.88 6.72
N CYS A 164 -2.45 -0.74 7.96
CA CYS A 164 -3.28 -1.01 9.12
C CYS A 164 -4.47 -0.04 9.22
N GLY A 165 -4.23 1.25 8.98
CA GLY A 165 -5.27 2.27 8.94
C GLY A 165 -6.39 1.94 7.95
N LEU A 166 -6.08 1.32 6.81
CA LEU A 166 -7.07 0.91 5.80
C LEU A 166 -8.04 -0.14 6.33
N TRP A 167 -7.55 -1.26 6.89
CA TRP A 167 -8.46 -2.26 7.47
C TRP A 167 -9.11 -1.77 8.77
N GLY A 168 -8.44 -0.90 9.53
CA GLY A 168 -9.00 -0.25 10.72
C GLY A 168 -10.18 0.67 10.38
N TYR A 169 -10.08 1.42 9.29
CA TYR A 169 -11.18 2.22 8.75
C TYR A 169 -12.40 1.34 8.43
N ILE A 170 -12.17 0.20 7.76
CA ILE A 170 -13.24 -0.77 7.41
C ILE A 170 -13.83 -1.41 8.67
N LEU A 171 -13.00 -1.74 9.65
CA LEU A 171 -13.43 -2.25 10.95
C LEU A 171 -14.40 -1.28 11.65
N GLY A 172 -14.07 0.01 11.67
CA GLY A 172 -14.94 1.04 12.24
C GLY A 172 -16.19 1.32 11.41
N ARG A 173 -16.10 1.34 10.07
CA ARG A 173 -17.25 1.57 9.18
C ARG A 173 -18.32 0.48 9.28
N TYR A 174 -17.91 -0.74 9.61
CA TYR A 174 -18.76 -1.91 9.80
C TYR A 174 -18.70 -2.44 11.23
N ALA A 175 -18.66 -1.53 12.22
CA ALA A 175 -18.51 -1.86 13.63
C ALA A 175 -19.55 -2.87 14.16
N HIS A 176 -20.76 -2.94 13.58
CA HIS A 176 -21.79 -3.93 13.94
C HIS A 176 -21.39 -5.38 13.62
N ARG A 177 -20.82 -5.65 12.44
CA ARG A 177 -20.30 -6.98 12.06
C ARG A 177 -18.89 -7.23 12.62
N GLY A 178 -18.10 -6.16 12.77
CA GLY A 178 -16.73 -6.23 13.28
C GLY A 178 -15.81 -7.04 12.38
N MET A 179 -14.86 -7.76 12.98
CA MET A 179 -13.86 -8.55 12.27
C MET A 179 -14.44 -9.75 11.51
N ALA A 180 -15.67 -10.18 11.82
CA ALA A 180 -16.35 -11.24 11.08
C ALA A 180 -16.89 -10.78 9.71
N SER A 181 -16.76 -9.51 9.35
CA SER A 181 -17.27 -9.02 8.08
C SER A 181 -16.39 -9.46 6.90
N LYS A 182 -17.01 -9.91 5.80
CA LYS A 182 -16.31 -10.21 4.54
C LYS A 182 -15.42 -9.04 4.07
N ARG A 183 -15.91 -7.80 4.26
CA ARG A 183 -15.17 -6.57 3.90
C ARG A 183 -13.90 -6.38 4.73
N PHE A 184 -13.96 -6.66 6.03
CA PHE A 184 -12.76 -6.65 6.88
C PHE A 184 -11.76 -7.70 6.41
N SER A 185 -12.20 -8.93 6.16
CA SER A 185 -11.33 -10.01 5.66
C SER A 185 -10.66 -9.61 4.34
N THR A 186 -11.41 -9.07 3.37
CA THR A 186 -10.82 -8.59 2.11
C THR A 186 -9.79 -7.47 2.34
N ALA A 187 -10.11 -6.48 3.17
CA ALA A 187 -9.20 -5.38 3.48
C ALA A 187 -7.92 -5.85 4.16
N TRP A 188 -8.06 -6.80 5.09
CA TRP A 188 -6.94 -7.41 5.80
C TRP A 188 -6.06 -8.19 4.83
N VAL A 189 -6.63 -9.05 3.96
CA VAL A 189 -5.87 -9.81 2.95
C VAL A 189 -5.14 -8.88 1.99
N VAL A 190 -5.83 -7.86 1.45
CA VAL A 190 -5.20 -6.86 0.58
C VAL A 190 -4.03 -6.21 1.31
N ALA A 191 -4.24 -5.79 2.56
CA ALA A 191 -3.19 -5.11 3.30
C ALA A 191 -2.01 -6.04 3.64
N THR A 192 -2.26 -7.33 3.89
CA THR A 192 -1.24 -8.38 4.06
C THR A 192 -0.39 -8.55 2.80
N VAL A 193 -1.03 -8.66 1.63
CA VAL A 193 -0.33 -8.80 0.34
C VAL A 193 0.56 -7.58 0.08
N PHE A 194 0.03 -6.37 0.26
CA PHE A 194 0.82 -5.14 0.09
C PHE A 194 1.93 -5.02 1.14
N SER A 195 1.70 -5.49 2.37
CA SER A 195 2.73 -5.54 3.42
C SER A 195 3.91 -6.41 2.97
N ALA A 196 3.64 -7.61 2.44
CA ALA A 196 4.69 -8.50 1.91
C ALA A 196 5.46 -7.86 0.76
N VAL A 197 4.76 -7.22 -0.18
CA VAL A 197 5.38 -6.47 -1.30
C VAL A 197 6.30 -5.38 -0.77
N CYS A 198 5.84 -4.59 0.20
CA CYS A 198 6.62 -3.49 0.76
C CYS A 198 7.83 -4.00 1.55
N ASP A 199 7.69 -5.09 2.32
CA ASP A 199 8.81 -5.71 3.04
C ASP A 199 9.92 -6.15 2.08
N GLN A 200 9.53 -6.80 0.97
CA GLN A 200 10.44 -7.23 -0.08
C GLN A 200 11.18 -6.05 -0.74
N LEU A 201 10.46 -4.97 -1.05
CA LEU A 201 11.07 -3.77 -1.66
C LEU A 201 11.97 -3.01 -0.70
N ILE A 202 11.59 -2.90 0.58
CA ILE A 202 12.28 -2.07 1.57
C ILE A 202 13.52 -2.77 2.12
N PHE A 203 13.38 -4.04 2.54
CA PHE A 203 14.45 -4.72 3.28
C PHE A 203 15.29 -5.67 2.42
N ARG A 204 14.69 -6.27 1.39
CA ARG A 204 15.34 -7.36 0.64
C ARG A 204 15.96 -6.94 -0.69
N ARG A 205 15.86 -5.65 -1.03
CA ARG A 205 16.43 -5.07 -2.25
C ARG A 205 17.43 -3.96 -1.92
N GLY A 206 18.26 -3.59 -2.90
CA GLY A 206 19.24 -2.50 -2.76
C GLY A 206 18.59 -1.13 -2.52
N ALA A 207 19.38 -0.09 -2.23
CA ALA A 207 18.83 1.24 -1.93
C ALA A 207 17.93 1.80 -3.05
N GLY A 208 18.23 1.46 -4.31
CA GLY A 208 17.42 1.87 -5.47
C GLY A 208 15.96 1.42 -5.42
N ALA A 209 15.67 0.28 -4.78
CA ALA A 209 14.30 -0.21 -4.66
C ALA A 209 13.42 0.63 -3.71
N LEU A 210 14.03 1.47 -2.86
CA LEU A 210 13.27 2.40 -2.01
C LEU A 210 12.50 3.43 -2.84
N LEU A 211 13.03 3.80 -4.02
CA LEU A 211 12.31 4.68 -4.96
C LEU A 211 11.03 4.03 -5.48
N ALA A 212 11.01 2.71 -5.65
CA ALA A 212 9.82 1.98 -6.10
C ALA A 212 8.67 2.01 -5.07
N VAL A 213 8.99 2.21 -3.80
CA VAL A 213 8.00 2.30 -2.71
C VAL A 213 7.35 3.70 -2.67
N MET A 214 8.02 4.74 -3.16
CA MET A 214 7.53 6.12 -3.06
C MET A 214 6.16 6.33 -3.74
N PRO A 215 5.93 5.88 -4.99
CA PRO A 215 4.61 6.02 -5.63
C PRO A 215 3.51 5.27 -4.88
N LEU A 216 3.83 4.10 -4.33
CA LEU A 216 2.90 3.33 -3.52
C LEU A 216 2.52 4.10 -2.25
N LEU A 217 3.51 4.64 -1.53
CA LEU A 217 3.27 5.43 -0.32
C LEU A 217 2.48 6.71 -0.59
N VAL A 218 2.77 7.41 -1.70
CA VAL A 218 1.99 8.57 -2.14
C VAL A 218 0.54 8.17 -2.42
N SER A 219 0.30 7.06 -3.12
CA SER A 219 -1.06 6.59 -3.41
C SER A 219 -1.84 6.25 -2.14
N MET A 220 -1.19 5.58 -1.18
CA MET A 220 -1.78 5.26 0.11
C MET A 220 -2.04 6.50 0.95
N GLY A 221 -1.13 7.48 0.93
CA GLY A 221 -1.30 8.77 1.58
C GLY A 221 -2.49 9.55 1.02
N VAL A 222 -2.65 9.58 -0.30
CA VAL A 222 -3.81 10.21 -0.96
C VAL A 222 -5.10 9.51 -0.56
N ILE A 223 -5.16 8.17 -0.60
CA ILE A 223 -6.32 7.40 -0.18
C ILE A 223 -6.66 7.69 1.29
N ALA A 224 -5.66 7.65 2.18
CA ALA A 224 -5.84 7.95 3.60
C ALA A 224 -6.34 9.37 3.83
N TRP A 225 -5.84 10.35 3.06
CA TRP A 225 -6.29 11.74 3.14
C TRP A 225 -7.74 11.92 2.68
N VAL A 226 -8.13 11.28 1.57
CA VAL A 226 -9.54 11.30 1.08
C VAL A 226 -10.47 10.69 2.13
N VAL A 227 -10.09 9.53 2.67
CA VAL A 227 -10.83 8.84 3.73
C VAL A 227 -10.96 9.72 4.98
N TRP A 228 -9.88 10.39 5.37
CA TRP A 228 -9.86 11.31 6.50
C TRP A 228 -10.79 12.51 6.31
N ARG A 229 -10.87 13.06 5.10
CA ARG A 229 -11.80 14.17 4.78
C ARG A 229 -13.24 13.72 4.85
N ASP A 230 -13.58 12.55 4.33
CA ASP A 230 -14.93 11.97 4.40
C ASP A 230 -15.40 11.85 5.87
N VAL A 231 -14.50 11.42 6.75
CA VAL A 231 -14.77 11.26 8.18
C VAL A 231 -14.88 12.60 8.94
N LYS A 232 -14.42 13.71 8.36
CA LYS A 232 -14.57 15.07 8.92
C LYS A 232 -15.79 15.81 8.38
N GLY A 233 -16.40 15.34 7.28
CA GLY A 233 -17.50 16.02 6.63
C GLY A 233 -18.77 16.08 7.49
N PRO A 234 -19.51 17.21 7.51
CA PRO A 234 -20.80 17.37 8.21
C PRO A 234 -21.90 16.37 7.78
N GLY A 235 -21.68 15.61 6.70
CA GLY A 235 -22.61 14.62 6.14
C GLY A 235 -22.40 13.18 6.61
N ALA A 236 -21.47 12.91 7.54
CA ALA A 236 -21.17 11.55 7.99
C ALA A 236 -22.35 10.82 8.67
N ALA A 237 -23.38 11.56 9.08
CA ALA A 237 -24.62 11.03 9.66
C ALA A 237 -25.69 10.65 8.61
N SER A 238 -25.61 11.15 7.38
CA SER A 238 -26.56 10.85 6.29
C SER A 238 -25.84 10.08 5.18
N SER A 239 -25.65 8.77 5.38
CA SER A 239 -25.02 7.94 4.35
C SER A 239 -25.94 7.80 3.13
N GLY A 240 -25.69 8.65 2.13
CA GLY A 240 -26.34 8.55 0.82
C GLY A 240 -25.84 9.55 -0.24
N GLY A 241 -25.44 10.77 0.10
CA GLY A 241 -25.57 11.86 -0.90
C GLY A 241 -24.40 12.82 -1.18
N ARG A 242 -23.20 12.69 -0.60
CA ARG A 242 -22.15 13.75 -0.78
C ARG A 242 -20.79 13.31 -1.31
N LEU A 243 -20.47 12.01 -1.31
CA LEU A 243 -19.38 11.50 -2.15
C LEU A 243 -19.81 11.36 -3.61
N SER A 244 -21.12 11.45 -3.90
CA SER A 244 -21.63 11.53 -5.27
C SER A 244 -21.27 12.89 -5.90
N SER A 245 -21.37 14.02 -5.20
CA SER A 245 -21.31 15.34 -5.86
C SER A 245 -19.93 15.86 -6.26
N LEU A 246 -18.83 15.25 -5.77
CA LEU A 246 -17.47 15.53 -6.25
C LEU A 246 -16.97 14.47 -7.25
N PHE A 247 -17.67 13.33 -7.32
CA PHE A 247 -17.47 12.27 -8.31
C PHE A 247 -18.65 12.19 -9.31
N THR A 248 -19.49 13.23 -9.43
CA THR A 248 -20.68 13.29 -10.32
C THR A 248 -20.33 13.54 -11.79
N ALA A 249 -19.23 12.95 -12.26
CA ALA A 249 -19.20 12.45 -13.64
C ALA A 249 -19.45 10.93 -13.69
N THR A 250 -19.13 10.17 -12.63
CA THR A 250 -19.39 8.73 -12.54
C THR A 250 -19.35 8.25 -11.08
N PRO A 251 -20.44 7.71 -10.51
CA PRO A 251 -20.43 7.19 -9.14
C PRO A 251 -19.40 6.07 -8.98
N ALA A 252 -18.61 6.11 -7.89
CA ALA A 252 -17.68 5.04 -7.54
C ALA A 252 -18.44 3.71 -7.39
N PRO A 253 -18.17 2.71 -8.23
CA PRO A 253 -19.13 1.63 -8.42
C PRO A 253 -18.97 0.58 -7.32
N SER A 254 -20.03 0.39 -6.53
CA SER A 254 -20.11 -0.76 -5.60
C SER A 254 -20.08 -2.07 -6.40
N LEU A 255 -19.53 -3.18 -5.90
CA LEU A 255 -19.49 -4.46 -6.66
C LEU A 255 -20.86 -4.92 -7.17
N SER A 256 -21.94 -4.61 -6.44
CA SER A 256 -23.31 -4.80 -6.91
C SER A 256 -23.66 -3.81 -8.01
N ALA A 257 -23.33 -2.51 -7.89
CA ALA A 257 -23.49 -1.54 -8.97
C ALA A 257 -22.58 -1.80 -10.18
N ILE A 258 -21.40 -2.41 -10.04
CA ILE A 258 -20.58 -2.90 -11.15
C ILE A 258 -21.34 -4.03 -11.82
N ARG A 259 -21.80 -5.03 -11.05
CA ARG A 259 -22.57 -6.16 -11.57
C ARG A 259 -23.89 -5.74 -12.23
N ASP A 260 -24.57 -4.76 -11.66
CA ASP A 260 -25.83 -4.21 -12.12
C ASP A 260 -25.60 -3.27 -13.30
N ALA A 261 -24.50 -2.50 -13.34
CA ALA A 261 -24.07 -1.74 -14.52
C ALA A 261 -23.63 -2.66 -15.67
N PHE A 262 -22.98 -3.78 -15.39
CA PHE A 262 -22.72 -4.83 -16.39
C PHE A 262 -24.01 -5.46 -16.91
N ARG A 263 -25.11 -5.43 -16.13
CA ARG A 263 -26.44 -5.89 -16.55
C ARG A 263 -27.29 -4.82 -17.24
N GLN A 264 -27.07 -3.54 -16.95
CA GLN A 264 -27.92 -2.42 -17.40
C GLN A 264 -27.23 -1.43 -18.35
N GLN A 265 -25.97 -1.64 -18.75
CA GLN A 265 -25.35 -0.75 -19.74
C GLN A 265 -25.94 -0.97 -21.14
N ASP A 266 -26.55 0.09 -21.67
CA ASP A 266 -27.07 0.19 -23.05
C ASP A 266 -25.99 -0.04 -24.14
N ARG A 267 -24.71 -0.19 -23.77
CA ARG A 267 -23.64 -0.68 -24.63
C ARG A 267 -22.79 -1.70 -23.86
N PRO A 268 -22.69 -2.95 -24.32
CA PRO A 268 -21.93 -3.99 -23.63
C PRO A 268 -20.45 -3.61 -23.57
N ILE A 269 -19.84 -3.75 -22.39
CA ILE A 269 -18.39 -3.71 -22.22
C ILE A 269 -17.81 -4.74 -23.17
N THR A 270 -17.11 -4.24 -24.17
CA THR A 270 -16.66 -5.06 -25.28
C THR A 270 -15.25 -5.53 -24.95
N LEU A 271 -15.10 -6.83 -24.67
CA LEU A 271 -13.82 -7.50 -24.40
C LEU A 271 -12.72 -7.10 -25.39
N ARG A 272 -13.11 -6.82 -26.65
CA ARG A 272 -12.23 -6.30 -27.69
C ARG A 272 -11.53 -4.99 -27.30
N TRP A 273 -12.19 -4.04 -26.64
CA TRP A 273 -11.58 -2.79 -26.20
C TRP A 273 -10.68 -2.96 -24.98
N ILE A 274 -10.99 -3.91 -24.10
CA ILE A 274 -10.09 -4.26 -22.99
C ILE A 274 -8.79 -4.85 -23.55
N ALA A 275 -8.89 -5.80 -24.49
CA ALA A 275 -7.72 -6.40 -25.13
C ALA A 275 -6.92 -5.36 -25.94
N PHE A 276 -7.61 -4.54 -26.75
CA PHE A 276 -6.97 -3.44 -27.50
C PHE A 276 -6.27 -2.45 -26.56
N GLY A 277 -6.95 -2.03 -25.50
CA GLY A 277 -6.40 -1.15 -24.50
C GLY A 277 -5.19 -1.72 -23.77
N ALA A 278 -5.14 -3.05 -23.60
CA ALA A 278 -3.98 -3.70 -23.04
C ALA A 278 -2.78 -3.62 -23.99
N PHE A 279 -2.98 -3.86 -25.29
CA PHE A 279 -1.95 -3.65 -26.31
C PHE A 279 -1.48 -2.20 -26.39
N VAL A 280 -2.41 -1.23 -26.32
CA VAL A 280 -2.08 0.20 -26.29
C VAL A 280 -1.24 0.52 -25.06
N THR A 281 -1.62 0.04 -23.87
CA THR A 281 -0.86 0.27 -22.64
C THR A 281 0.53 -0.33 -22.73
N THR A 282 0.68 -1.55 -23.24
CA THR A 282 2.00 -2.17 -23.47
C THR A 282 2.83 -1.35 -24.46
N GLY A 283 2.24 -0.91 -25.58
CA GLY A 283 2.91 -0.06 -26.56
C GLY A 283 3.35 1.29 -25.97
N MET A 284 2.52 1.91 -25.13
CA MET A 284 2.86 3.14 -24.43
C MET A 284 3.96 2.94 -23.39
N ILE A 285 3.98 1.80 -22.68
CA ILE A 285 5.08 1.46 -21.77
C ILE A 285 6.38 1.34 -22.55
N THR A 286 6.40 0.59 -23.66
CA THR A 286 7.57 0.46 -24.52
C THR A 286 8.03 1.82 -25.06
N THR A 287 7.09 2.65 -25.54
CA THR A 287 7.41 4.00 -26.05
C THR A 287 7.97 4.89 -24.94
N GLY A 288 7.37 4.87 -23.75
CA GLY A 288 7.84 5.63 -22.59
C GLY A 288 9.24 5.21 -22.16
N LEU A 289 9.56 3.91 -22.21
CA LEU A 289 10.91 3.40 -21.94
C LEU A 289 11.92 3.86 -23.01
N VAL A 290 11.56 3.79 -24.30
CA VAL A 290 12.43 4.27 -25.39
C VAL A 290 12.71 5.77 -25.25
N VAL A 291 11.68 6.58 -24.97
CA VAL A 291 11.83 8.02 -24.72
C VAL A 291 12.69 8.29 -23.49
N ALA A 292 12.51 7.52 -22.41
CA ALA A 292 13.34 7.62 -21.21
C ALA A 292 14.82 7.31 -21.50
N VAL A 293 15.11 6.26 -22.27
CA VAL A 293 16.49 5.92 -22.68
C VAL A 293 17.08 7.02 -23.55
N TRP A 294 16.32 7.51 -24.54
CA TRP A 294 16.76 8.59 -25.43
C TRP A 294 17.04 9.88 -24.65
N MET A 295 16.13 10.30 -23.77
CA MET A 295 16.35 11.46 -22.89
C MET A 295 17.54 11.26 -21.96
N GLY A 296 17.72 10.06 -21.42
CA GLY A 296 18.86 9.76 -20.56
C GLY A 296 20.18 9.85 -21.31
N HIS A 297 20.23 9.38 -22.56
CA HIS A 297 21.39 9.52 -23.43
C HIS A 297 21.73 11.00 -23.69
N GLU A 298 20.73 11.83 -24.01
CA GLU A 298 20.93 13.29 -24.18
C GLU A 298 21.41 13.98 -22.88
N LEU A 299 21.01 13.46 -21.72
CA LEU A 299 21.46 13.94 -20.41
C LEU A 299 22.82 13.35 -19.97
N GLY A 300 23.47 12.53 -20.81
CA GLY A 300 24.73 11.87 -20.49
C GLY A 300 24.62 10.80 -19.40
N LEU A 301 23.43 10.23 -19.19
CA LEU A 301 23.21 9.14 -18.24
C LEU A 301 23.68 7.81 -18.84
N ASP A 302 24.58 7.14 -18.13
CA ASP A 302 25.06 5.81 -18.50
C ASP A 302 24.10 4.72 -17.98
N PHE A 303 23.27 4.17 -18.87
CA PHE A 303 22.38 3.05 -18.52
C PHE A 303 23.12 1.73 -18.28
N SER A 304 24.38 1.60 -18.73
CA SER A 304 25.17 0.40 -18.45
C SER A 304 25.55 0.29 -16.97
N ALA A 305 25.54 1.41 -16.25
CA ALA A 305 25.72 1.46 -14.79
C ALA A 305 24.54 0.85 -14.00
N VAL A 306 23.41 0.54 -14.65
CA VAL A 306 22.31 -0.21 -14.03
C VAL A 306 22.63 -1.71 -14.00
N ASP A 307 23.38 -2.21 -14.98
CA ASP A 307 23.72 -3.63 -15.13
C ASP A 307 25.05 -3.97 -14.46
N GLN A 308 26.03 -3.06 -14.56
CA GLN A 308 27.27 -3.12 -13.82
C GLN A 308 27.01 -2.54 -12.43
N THR A 309 27.20 -3.32 -11.37
CA THR A 309 27.00 -2.99 -9.94
C THR A 309 27.87 -1.82 -9.40
N ARG A 310 28.08 -0.76 -10.18
CA ARG A 310 28.68 0.51 -9.75
C ARG A 310 27.81 1.18 -8.70
N THR A 311 28.43 2.10 -7.97
CA THR A 311 27.88 2.78 -6.78
C THR A 311 26.39 3.09 -6.93
N GLU A 312 25.58 2.65 -5.94
CA GLU A 312 24.11 2.72 -5.98
C GLU A 312 23.55 4.09 -6.36
N ALA A 313 24.31 5.18 -6.12
CA ALA A 313 23.92 6.55 -6.48
C ALA A 313 23.88 6.82 -7.99
N GLU A 314 24.79 6.22 -8.79
CA GLU A 314 24.86 6.45 -10.24
C GLU A 314 23.72 5.75 -10.98
N ALA A 315 23.28 4.59 -10.49
CA ALA A 315 22.16 3.85 -11.06
C ALA A 315 20.79 4.49 -10.78
N MET A 316 20.68 5.40 -9.80
CA MET A 316 19.40 5.99 -9.38
C MET A 316 18.75 6.85 -10.47
N ALA A 317 19.52 7.70 -11.14
CA ALA A 317 18.98 8.62 -12.14
C ALA A 317 18.43 7.87 -13.38
N PRO A 318 19.17 6.91 -13.99
CA PRO A 318 18.64 6.05 -15.04
C PRO A 318 17.37 5.29 -14.61
N LEU A 319 17.37 4.68 -13.42
CA LEU A 319 16.23 3.92 -12.91
C LEU A 319 14.99 4.80 -12.68
N ALA A 320 15.18 6.01 -12.12
CA ALA A 320 14.10 6.96 -11.93
C ALA A 320 13.50 7.41 -13.26
N LEU A 321 14.33 7.65 -14.28
CA LEU A 321 13.89 8.06 -15.61
C LEU A 321 13.08 6.96 -16.31
N LEU A 322 13.56 5.71 -16.25
CA LEU A 322 12.82 4.54 -16.77
C LEU A 322 11.48 4.35 -16.03
N GLY A 323 11.48 4.46 -14.71
CA GLY A 323 10.28 4.37 -13.89
C GLY A 323 9.26 5.46 -14.23
N LEU A 324 9.71 6.71 -14.41
CA LEU A 324 8.84 7.82 -14.83
C LEU A 324 8.27 7.61 -16.22
N GLY A 325 9.08 7.17 -17.19
CA GLY A 325 8.63 6.84 -18.54
C GLY A 325 7.55 5.75 -18.53
N ALA A 326 7.76 4.68 -17.77
CA ALA A 326 6.78 3.62 -17.61
C ALA A 326 5.50 4.09 -16.90
N LEU A 327 5.61 4.92 -15.86
CA LEU A 327 4.43 5.45 -15.15
C LEU A 327 3.62 6.43 -16.02
N ALA A 328 4.28 7.24 -16.85
CA ALA A 328 3.62 8.17 -17.77
C ALA A 328 2.85 7.45 -18.90
N ALA A 329 3.12 6.16 -19.13
CA ALA A 329 2.39 5.35 -20.09
C ALA A 329 0.93 5.07 -19.69
N PHE A 330 0.64 4.98 -18.39
CA PHE A 330 -0.71 4.67 -17.90
C PHE A 330 -1.72 5.81 -18.09
N PRO A 331 -1.44 7.07 -17.72
CA PRO A 331 -2.39 8.14 -17.97
C PRO A 331 -2.52 8.43 -19.48
N THR A 332 -1.44 8.27 -20.25
CA THR A 332 -1.52 8.46 -21.71
C THR A 332 -2.32 7.35 -22.39
N SER A 333 -2.13 6.08 -22.00
CA SER A 333 -2.94 4.98 -22.52
C SER A 333 -4.41 5.10 -22.12
N GLY A 334 -4.69 5.51 -20.87
CA GLY A 334 -6.05 5.77 -20.40
C GLY A 334 -6.76 6.85 -21.20
N TYR A 335 -6.07 7.96 -21.50
CA TYR A 335 -6.57 9.05 -22.34
C TYR A 335 -6.89 8.58 -23.76
N LEU A 336 -5.94 7.92 -24.43
CA LEU A 336 -6.09 7.44 -25.80
C LEU A 336 -7.22 6.42 -25.91
N LEU A 337 -7.31 5.51 -24.95
CA LEU A 337 -8.32 4.46 -24.95
C LEU A 337 -9.72 5.03 -24.73
N ALA A 338 -9.89 5.99 -23.81
CA ALA A 338 -11.17 6.67 -23.61
C ALA A 338 -11.62 7.45 -24.86
N ARG A 339 -10.67 8.11 -25.54
CA ARG A 339 -10.94 8.79 -26.82
C ARG A 339 -11.32 7.82 -27.93
N ALA A 340 -10.63 6.69 -28.03
CA ALA A 340 -10.84 5.71 -29.09
C ALA A 340 -12.12 4.88 -28.89
N SER A 341 -12.44 4.50 -27.65
CA SER A 341 -13.63 3.71 -27.34
C SER A 341 -14.92 4.53 -27.41
N GLY A 342 -14.82 5.86 -27.24
CA GLY A 342 -15.98 6.76 -27.15
C GLY A 342 -16.93 6.41 -26.00
N THR A 343 -16.45 5.66 -25.00
CA THR A 343 -17.30 5.15 -23.92
C THR A 343 -17.42 6.15 -22.79
N ARG A 344 -18.62 6.31 -22.21
CA ARG A 344 -18.85 7.22 -21.09
C ARG A 344 -18.31 6.69 -19.75
N SER A 345 -17.50 5.63 -19.78
CA SER A 345 -17.10 4.88 -18.59
C SER A 345 -15.59 4.75 -18.50
N VAL A 346 -15.05 5.11 -17.34
CA VAL A 346 -13.63 4.96 -16.97
C VAL A 346 -13.25 3.48 -16.73
N LEU A 347 -14.25 2.59 -16.68
CA LEU A 347 -14.07 1.19 -16.29
C LEU A 347 -13.36 0.36 -17.38
N GLU A 348 -13.58 0.68 -18.66
CA GLU A 348 -12.91 0.01 -19.77
C GLU A 348 -11.39 0.28 -19.77
N PRO A 349 -10.92 1.54 -19.66
CA PRO A 349 -9.49 1.82 -19.52
C PRO A 349 -8.84 1.24 -18.27
N ALA A 350 -9.57 1.28 -17.15
CA ALA A 350 -9.16 0.65 -15.91
C ALA A 350 -8.91 -0.86 -16.10
N MET A 351 -9.87 -1.59 -16.67
CA MET A 351 -9.75 -3.03 -16.91
C MET A 351 -8.67 -3.36 -17.96
N ALA A 352 -8.50 -2.53 -18.98
CA ALA A 352 -7.45 -2.67 -19.98
C ALA A 352 -6.06 -2.54 -19.35
N SER A 353 -5.86 -1.54 -18.48
CA SER A 353 -4.60 -1.38 -17.74
C SER A 353 -4.32 -2.56 -16.82
N ALA A 354 -5.35 -3.09 -16.13
CA ALA A 354 -5.22 -4.28 -15.31
C ALA A 354 -4.82 -5.52 -16.14
N LEU A 355 -5.45 -5.73 -17.31
CA LEU A 355 -5.09 -6.81 -18.21
C LEU A 355 -3.66 -6.66 -18.74
N ALA A 356 -3.25 -5.45 -19.14
CA ALA A 356 -1.88 -5.17 -19.56
C ALA A 356 -0.88 -5.52 -18.47
N MET A 357 -1.16 -5.12 -17.23
CA MET A 357 -0.28 -5.42 -16.11
C MET A 357 -0.19 -6.92 -15.82
N VAL A 358 -1.30 -7.66 -15.90
CA VAL A 358 -1.27 -9.12 -15.78
C VAL A 358 -0.43 -9.74 -16.90
N LEU A 359 -0.58 -9.27 -18.14
CA LEU A 359 0.18 -9.78 -19.27
C LEU A 359 1.68 -9.48 -19.10
N VAL A 360 2.04 -8.24 -18.76
CA VAL A 360 3.43 -7.86 -18.43
C VAL A 360 3.96 -8.68 -17.25
N MET A 361 3.15 -8.90 -16.21
CA MET A 361 3.51 -9.73 -15.06
C MET A 361 3.80 -11.18 -15.46
N VAL A 362 3.00 -11.77 -16.34
CA VAL A 362 3.22 -13.14 -16.83
C VAL A 362 4.50 -13.20 -17.66
N PHE A 363 4.67 -12.29 -18.62
CA PHE A 363 5.87 -12.26 -19.47
C PHE A 363 7.15 -12.02 -18.65
N MET A 364 7.14 -11.01 -17.78
CA MET A 364 8.28 -10.70 -16.91
C MET A 364 8.48 -11.78 -15.85
N GLY A 365 7.42 -12.37 -15.31
CA GLY A 365 7.50 -13.44 -14.31
C GLY A 365 8.16 -14.71 -14.83
N MET A 366 7.98 -15.01 -16.12
CA MET A 366 8.72 -16.10 -16.79
C MET A 366 10.22 -15.81 -16.93
N LEU A 367 10.60 -14.54 -17.08
CA LEU A 367 12.00 -14.12 -17.26
C LEU A 367 12.72 -13.89 -15.92
N ALA A 368 12.02 -13.29 -14.95
CA ALA A 368 12.53 -12.94 -13.64
C ALA A 368 11.36 -12.92 -12.63
N PRO A 369 11.23 -13.93 -11.74
CA PRO A 369 10.14 -14.02 -10.76
C PRO A 369 9.99 -12.78 -9.86
N VAL A 370 11.08 -12.05 -9.68
CA VAL A 370 11.15 -10.79 -8.92
C VAL A 370 10.25 -9.69 -9.49
N SER A 371 10.14 -9.63 -10.81
CA SER A 371 9.36 -8.60 -11.51
C SER A 371 7.90 -8.59 -11.07
N VAL A 372 7.37 -9.75 -10.68
CA VAL A 372 6.01 -9.91 -10.18
C VAL A 372 5.75 -9.01 -8.97
N VAL A 373 6.73 -8.89 -8.06
CA VAL A 373 6.60 -8.04 -6.87
C VAL A 373 6.45 -6.57 -7.26
N PHE A 374 7.27 -6.12 -8.22
CA PHE A 374 7.20 -4.75 -8.71
C PHE A 374 5.88 -4.48 -9.43
N VAL A 375 5.40 -5.41 -10.27
CA VAL A 375 4.11 -5.24 -10.96
C VAL A 375 2.95 -5.15 -9.96
N ILE A 376 2.93 -6.00 -8.94
CA ILE A 376 1.91 -5.93 -7.88
C ILE A 376 2.01 -4.60 -7.12
N ALA A 377 3.22 -4.15 -6.78
CA ALA A 377 3.46 -2.88 -6.08
C ALA A 377 2.92 -1.68 -6.87
N PHE A 378 3.18 -1.64 -8.17
CA PHE A 378 2.80 -0.53 -9.05
C PHE A 378 1.36 -0.62 -9.54
N SER A 379 0.68 -1.77 -9.38
CA SER A 379 -0.66 -1.98 -9.93
C SER A 379 -1.70 -0.93 -9.49
N PRO A 380 -1.81 -0.55 -8.20
CA PRO A 380 -2.75 0.49 -7.79
C PRO A 380 -2.43 1.86 -8.41
N VAL A 381 -1.15 2.20 -8.53
CA VAL A 381 -0.69 3.48 -9.08
C VAL A 381 -1.01 3.55 -10.57
N ALA A 382 -0.66 2.51 -11.32
CA ALA A 382 -0.97 2.37 -12.73
C ALA A 382 -2.48 2.44 -13.00
N PHE A 383 -3.28 1.74 -12.19
CA PHE A 383 -4.74 1.76 -12.30
C PHE A 383 -5.31 3.16 -12.04
N ALA A 384 -4.83 3.84 -10.99
CA ALA A 384 -5.26 5.19 -10.67
C ALA A 384 -4.88 6.18 -11.79
N LEU A 385 -3.66 6.11 -12.31
CA LEU A 385 -3.19 6.96 -13.40
C LEU A 385 -3.98 6.70 -14.69
N SER A 386 -4.26 5.43 -15.03
CA SER A 386 -5.12 5.07 -16.16
C SER A 386 -6.52 5.67 -16.02
N CYS A 387 -7.12 5.59 -14.82
CA CYS A 387 -8.41 6.21 -14.54
C CYS A 387 -8.37 7.74 -14.73
N ILE A 388 -7.31 8.41 -14.25
CA ILE A 388 -7.13 9.86 -14.41
C ILE A 388 -7.02 10.23 -15.89
N GLY A 389 -6.19 9.51 -16.65
CA GLY A 389 -6.03 9.70 -18.09
C GLY A 389 -7.34 9.56 -18.84
N ALA A 390 -8.09 8.50 -18.55
CA ALA A 390 -9.40 8.27 -19.13
C ALA A 390 -10.39 9.40 -18.80
N TRP A 391 -10.41 9.88 -17.55
CA TRP A 391 -11.29 10.98 -17.17
C TRP A 391 -10.99 12.28 -17.95
N ILE A 392 -9.71 12.60 -18.17
CA ILE A 392 -9.30 13.72 -19.03
C ILE A 392 -9.76 13.51 -20.47
N GLY A 393 -9.65 12.29 -21.00
CA GLY A 393 -10.07 11.93 -22.36
C GLY A 393 -11.58 12.04 -22.59
N LEU A 394 -12.39 11.92 -21.54
CA LEU A 394 -13.84 12.10 -21.59
C LEU A 394 -14.30 13.54 -21.38
N ALA A 395 -13.48 14.37 -20.74
CA ALA A 395 -13.83 15.74 -20.40
C ALA A 395 -13.54 16.75 -21.54
N GLY A 396 -12.55 16.46 -22.39
CA GLY A 396 -12.31 17.21 -23.62
C GLY A 396 -12.99 16.55 -24.80
#